data_AF-A0A260YV88-F1
#
_entry.id   AF-A0A260YV88-F1
#
_cell.length_a   1.000
_cell.length_b   1.000
_cell.length_c   1.000
_cell.angle_alpha   90.00
_cell.angle_beta   90.00
_cell.angle_gamma   90.00
#
_symmetry.space_group_name_H-M   'P 1'
#
loop_
_entity.id
_entity.type
_entity.pdbx_description
1 polymer ?
#
loop_
_entity_poly.entity_id
_entity_poly.type
_entity_poly.pdbx_seq_one_letter_code
_entity_poly.pdbx_strand_id
1 'polypeptide(L)'
;MRPCSGYGFGTSLQLWCSPKKAQRVLEVSFHKFPDHDPGDFEILGFKFFPSQYLSNRNIRNANEDKSSEFLKHTTVIAHIINGISLQTGLLNGNISIDNVVGELLGFGNVQLPAVINFKPDGIIESAKKMKSIRDSLDDNMMAVMKQILDWDRWIVDAGTIASTDFTKLPGVPEYFKEVRGLNAGFNFSVLATAKDKADVSNFLTPIQNFVNNKNLDTSVHAVVIANINALQTRFKDFVVVMKQLKKETEKLIQLRWLIGKENPFKPLRTVTQLMDNRPKLNKNFDSSQVGKLKSNMQSALDSAKNLKTSTGDTSLVTELMKSRTQLKVRKYTIGFPNGVSELKQLVEDVRDPWIGKILNLDKSQLHVLFDGLQPLIGINDKLSKLDEKLKPVASNKLYESLLNFRDILKDLEATMRAV
;
A
#
# COMPACT_ATOMS: atom_id res chain seq x y z
N MET A 1 16.74 11.16 44.88
CA MET A 1 17.02 10.50 43.58
C MET A 1 15.70 10.31 42.85
N ARG A 2 15.71 10.55 41.53
CA ARG A 2 14.54 10.62 40.64
C ARG A 2 13.63 9.39 40.71
N PRO A 3 12.30 9.53 40.52
CA PRO A 3 11.46 8.41 40.15
C PRO A 3 11.58 8.14 38.64
N CYS A 4 11.83 6.88 38.30
CA CYS A 4 11.73 6.36 36.95
C CYS A 4 10.26 6.40 36.50
N SER A 5 10.03 7.08 35.39
CA SER A 5 8.84 7.02 34.57
C SER A 5 8.61 5.61 34.04
N GLY A 6 7.41 5.09 34.24
CA GLY A 6 6.95 3.88 33.56
C GLY A 6 5.43 3.87 33.52
N TYR A 7 4.85 4.36 32.42
CA TYR A 7 3.62 3.85 31.82
C TYR A 7 3.58 4.38 30.38
N GLY A 8 4.17 3.59 29.47
CA GLY A 8 3.91 3.71 28.05
C GLY A 8 2.47 3.29 27.78
N PHE A 9 1.70 4.20 27.21
CA PHE A 9 0.38 3.89 26.68
C PHE A 9 0.54 2.91 25.51
N GLY A 10 -0.09 1.74 25.68
CA GLY A 10 -0.21 0.73 24.65
C GLY A 10 -0.91 1.29 23.41
N THR A 11 -0.23 1.15 22.29
CA THR A 11 -0.77 1.28 20.95
C THR A 11 -1.81 0.18 20.73
N SER A 12 -3.07 0.58 20.50
CA SER A 12 -4.07 -0.32 19.94
C SER A 12 -3.78 -0.50 18.45
N LEU A 13 -2.88 -1.42 18.10
CA LEU A 13 -2.86 -2.01 16.77
C LEU A 13 -4.02 -3.01 16.69
N GLN A 14 -5.08 -2.65 15.96
CA GLN A 14 -6.09 -3.61 15.52
C GLN A 14 -5.44 -4.55 14.50
N LEU A 15 -4.96 -5.69 14.97
CA LEU A 15 -4.63 -6.86 14.15
C LEU A 15 -5.94 -7.47 13.62
N TRP A 16 -6.21 -7.28 12.33
CA TRP A 16 -7.15 -8.12 11.60
C TRP A 16 -6.54 -9.52 11.44
N CYS A 17 -7.16 -10.49 12.13
CA CYS A 17 -6.86 -11.90 11.99
C CYS A 17 -7.42 -12.44 10.66
N SER A 18 -6.53 -12.93 9.80
CA SER A 18 -6.87 -13.75 8.64
C SER A 18 -7.01 -15.22 9.07
N PRO A 19 -8.04 -15.97 8.65
CA PRO A 19 -8.13 -17.39 8.97
C PRO A 19 -7.16 -18.21 8.11
N LYS A 20 -6.26 -18.94 8.77
CA LYS A 20 -5.46 -20.03 8.20
C LYS A 20 -6.36 -21.00 7.44
N LYS A 21 -6.17 -21.13 6.11
CA LYS A 21 -6.64 -22.27 5.33
C LYS A 21 -5.47 -23.17 4.96
N ALA A 22 -5.69 -24.44 5.19
CA ALA A 22 -4.76 -25.55 5.07
C ALA A 22 -4.11 -25.65 3.69
N GLN A 23 -2.82 -25.98 3.68
CA GLN A 23 -2.13 -26.57 2.53
C GLN A 23 -2.85 -27.86 2.15
N ARG A 24 -3.60 -27.80 1.04
CA ARG A 24 -4.06 -29.00 0.33
C ARG A 24 -3.40 -28.94 -1.04
N VAL A 25 -2.46 -29.87 -1.25
CA VAL A 25 -1.91 -30.20 -2.56
C VAL A 25 -3.10 -30.53 -3.47
N LEU A 26 -3.28 -29.73 -4.51
CA LEU A 26 -4.20 -30.02 -5.60
C LEU A 26 -3.34 -30.13 -6.86
N GLU A 27 -3.10 -31.38 -7.26
CA GLU A 27 -2.75 -31.73 -8.62
C GLU A 27 -3.77 -31.08 -9.56
N VAL A 28 -3.34 -30.10 -10.34
CA VAL A 28 -4.15 -29.57 -11.43
C VAL A 28 -3.85 -30.42 -12.65
N SER A 29 -4.82 -31.27 -12.96
CA SER A 29 -4.93 -31.97 -14.24
C SER A 29 -4.89 -30.94 -15.38
N PHE A 30 -3.92 -31.11 -16.28
CA PHE A 30 -3.86 -30.40 -17.56
C PHE A 30 -5.13 -30.65 -18.37
N HIS A 31 -6.08 -29.71 -18.34
CA HIS A 31 -7.06 -29.61 -19.42
C HIS A 31 -6.35 -28.97 -20.62
N LYS A 32 -5.99 -29.82 -21.58
CA LYS A 32 -5.71 -29.40 -22.97
C LYS A 32 -6.92 -28.63 -23.48
N PHE A 33 -6.77 -27.32 -23.65
CA PHE A 33 -7.61 -26.57 -24.59
C PHE A 33 -6.92 -26.54 -25.95
N PRO A 34 -7.70 -26.51 -27.05
CA PRO A 34 -7.24 -26.89 -28.37
C PRO A 34 -6.20 -25.90 -28.89
N ASP A 35 -5.19 -26.45 -29.56
CA ASP A 35 -4.23 -25.73 -30.38
C ASP A 35 -4.98 -24.85 -31.39
N HIS A 36 -5.14 -23.57 -31.09
CA HIS A 36 -5.39 -22.57 -32.12
C HIS A 36 -4.04 -21.96 -32.48
N ASP A 37 -3.54 -22.43 -33.61
CA ASP A 37 -2.34 -21.97 -34.29
C ASP A 37 -2.38 -20.44 -34.46
N PRO A 38 -1.47 -19.67 -33.84
CA PRO A 38 -1.28 -18.27 -34.21
C PRO A 38 -0.54 -18.26 -35.55
N GLY A 39 -1.29 -17.92 -36.61
CA GLY A 39 -0.90 -18.03 -38.01
C GLY A 39 0.58 -17.85 -38.31
N ASP A 40 1.15 -18.90 -38.90
CA ASP A 40 2.41 -18.91 -39.63
C ASP A 40 2.45 -17.73 -40.63
N PHE A 41 3.44 -16.85 -40.50
CA PHE A 41 3.81 -15.94 -41.58
C PHE A 41 5.09 -16.45 -42.25
N GLU A 42 4.95 -16.90 -43.49
CA GLU A 42 6.06 -17.18 -44.40
C GLU A 42 6.49 -15.89 -45.10
N ILE A 43 7.76 -15.53 -44.96
CA ILE A 43 8.44 -14.60 -45.87
C ILE A 43 9.62 -15.37 -46.46
N LEU A 44 9.60 -15.57 -47.78
CA LEU A 44 10.68 -16.22 -48.55
C LEU A 44 11.06 -17.62 -48.03
N GLY A 45 10.11 -18.40 -47.51
CA GLY A 45 10.33 -19.80 -47.08
C GLY A 45 11.03 -19.98 -45.73
N PHE A 46 11.19 -18.92 -44.93
CA PHE A 46 11.73 -19.01 -43.57
C PHE A 46 10.61 -18.91 -42.52
N LYS A 47 10.45 -19.96 -41.70
CA LYS A 47 9.61 -19.93 -40.48
C LYS A 47 10.33 -19.18 -39.36
N PHE A 48 9.81 -18.02 -38.95
CA PHE A 48 10.37 -17.24 -37.83
C PHE A 48 9.53 -17.41 -36.56
N PHE A 49 10.20 -17.78 -35.46
CA PHE A 49 9.59 -17.85 -34.14
C PHE A 49 9.65 -16.48 -33.44
N PRO A 50 8.60 -16.06 -32.70
CA PRO A 50 8.63 -14.83 -31.92
C PRO A 50 9.72 -14.87 -30.84
N SER A 51 10.40 -13.74 -30.64
CA SER A 51 11.58 -13.55 -29.76
C SER A 51 11.33 -13.81 -28.27
N GLN A 52 10.12 -14.22 -27.86
CA GLN A 52 9.75 -14.47 -26.47
C GLN A 52 10.36 -15.77 -25.91
N TYR A 53 11.05 -16.57 -26.73
CA TYR A 53 11.65 -17.85 -26.32
C TYR A 53 13.14 -17.80 -25.99
N LEU A 54 13.80 -16.64 -26.04
CA LEU A 54 15.19 -16.49 -25.62
C LEU A 54 15.27 -16.00 -24.16
N SER A 55 14.77 -16.81 -23.22
CA SER A 55 15.05 -16.61 -21.79
C SER A 55 16.11 -17.59 -21.30
N ASN A 56 17.12 -17.02 -20.66
CA ASN A 56 18.37 -17.64 -20.20
C ASN A 56 18.20 -19.02 -19.55
N ARG A 57 18.76 -20.05 -20.20
CA ARG A 57 19.27 -21.25 -19.52
C ARG A 57 20.77 -21.35 -19.74
N ASN A 58 21.49 -21.26 -18.61
CA ASN A 58 22.94 -21.31 -18.48
C ASN A 58 23.60 -22.39 -19.36
N ILE A 59 24.44 -21.98 -20.31
CA ILE A 59 25.44 -22.83 -20.97
C ILE A 59 26.81 -22.30 -20.54
N ARG A 60 27.58 -23.18 -19.89
CA ARG A 60 28.94 -22.91 -19.37
C ARG A 60 29.95 -22.83 -20.53
N ASN A 61 30.65 -21.69 -20.60
CA ASN A 61 32.05 -21.50 -21.01
C ASN A 61 32.57 -22.27 -22.24
N ALA A 62 32.13 -21.88 -23.45
CA ALA A 62 32.91 -22.06 -24.68
C ALA A 62 32.57 -20.94 -25.70
N ASN A 63 33.56 -20.11 -26.05
CA ASN A 63 33.49 -19.01 -27.04
C ASN A 63 32.35 -17.98 -26.84
N GLU A 64 32.37 -17.28 -25.72
CA GLU A 64 31.46 -16.15 -25.44
C GLU A 64 31.51 -15.09 -26.57
N ASP A 65 32.68 -14.84 -27.16
CA ASP A 65 32.87 -13.87 -28.25
C ASP A 65 32.23 -14.29 -29.59
N LYS A 66 32.40 -15.55 -30.03
CA LYS A 66 31.82 -16.00 -31.31
C LYS A 66 30.32 -16.24 -31.22
N SER A 67 29.85 -16.72 -30.06
CA SER A 67 28.41 -16.90 -29.81
C SER A 67 27.71 -15.55 -29.68
N SER A 68 28.31 -14.57 -29.01
CA SER A 68 27.74 -13.22 -28.91
C SER A 68 27.76 -12.49 -30.26
N GLU A 69 28.80 -12.66 -31.07
CA GLU A 69 28.87 -12.13 -32.44
C GLU A 69 27.78 -12.73 -33.34
N PHE A 70 27.59 -14.06 -33.31
CA PHE A 70 26.52 -14.72 -34.06
C PHE A 70 25.12 -14.23 -33.65
N LEU A 71 24.88 -14.08 -32.34
CA LEU A 71 23.61 -13.56 -31.81
C LEU A 71 23.38 -12.10 -32.22
N LYS A 72 24.42 -11.26 -32.17
CA LYS A 72 24.36 -9.87 -32.63
C LYS A 72 23.96 -9.80 -34.10
N HIS A 73 24.65 -10.54 -34.95
CA HIS A 73 24.39 -10.63 -36.38
C HIS A 73 22.99 -11.14 -36.72
N THR A 74 22.53 -12.18 -36.02
CA THR A 74 21.17 -12.71 -36.17
C THR A 74 20.12 -11.67 -35.76
N THR A 75 20.39 -10.90 -34.70
CA THR A 75 19.52 -9.82 -34.22
C THR A 75 19.41 -8.69 -35.26
N VAL A 76 20.55 -8.25 -35.83
CA VAL A 76 20.59 -7.24 -36.91
C VAL A 76 19.75 -7.70 -38.11
N ILE A 77 19.92 -8.93 -38.58
CA ILE A 77 19.14 -9.48 -39.69
C ILE A 77 17.65 -9.51 -39.35
N ALA A 78 17.27 -10.04 -38.18
CA ALA A 78 15.88 -10.11 -37.77
C ALA A 78 15.23 -8.72 -37.72
N HIS A 79 15.97 -7.73 -37.22
CA HIS A 79 15.50 -6.36 -37.13
C HIS A 79 15.29 -5.72 -38.50
N ILE A 80 16.22 -5.94 -39.45
CA ILE A 80 16.08 -5.50 -40.84
C ILE A 80 14.87 -6.17 -41.51
N ILE A 81 14.70 -7.49 -41.37
CA ILE A 81 13.56 -8.22 -41.92
C ILE A 81 12.23 -7.68 -41.36
N ASN A 82 12.18 -7.40 -40.06
CA ASN A 82 11.02 -6.77 -39.43
C ASN A 82 10.75 -5.36 -39.98
N GLY A 83 11.79 -4.57 -40.25
CA GLY A 83 11.70 -3.26 -40.90
C GLY A 83 11.12 -3.35 -42.32
N ILE A 84 11.62 -4.30 -43.11
CA ILE A 84 11.11 -4.56 -44.47
C ILE A 84 9.64 -4.98 -44.39
N SER A 85 9.30 -5.96 -43.56
CA SER A 85 7.93 -6.45 -43.40
C SER A 85 6.97 -5.34 -42.99
N LEU A 86 7.37 -4.49 -42.04
CA LEU A 86 6.57 -3.35 -41.60
C LEU A 86 6.36 -2.34 -42.73
N GLN A 87 7.42 -1.97 -43.45
CA GLN A 87 7.31 -1.02 -44.55
C GLN A 87 6.48 -1.57 -45.71
N THR A 88 6.68 -2.83 -46.11
CA THR A 88 5.89 -3.47 -47.16
C THR A 88 4.41 -3.54 -46.77
N GLY A 89 4.10 -3.89 -45.52
CA GLY A 89 2.73 -3.90 -45.02
C GLY A 89 2.06 -2.52 -45.03
N LEU A 90 2.82 -1.47 -44.72
CA LEU A 90 2.36 -0.07 -44.81
C LEU A 90 2.15 0.37 -46.27
N LEU A 91 3.10 0.08 -47.16
CA LEU A 91 3.03 0.47 -48.57
C LEU A 91 1.86 -0.20 -49.32
N ASN A 92 1.59 -1.47 -49.01
CA ASN A 92 0.51 -2.23 -49.64
C ASN A 92 -0.85 -2.02 -48.96
N GLY A 93 -0.92 -1.21 -47.90
CA GLY A 93 -2.17 -0.91 -47.18
C GLY A 93 -2.68 -2.03 -46.27
N ASN A 94 -1.97 -3.17 -46.17
CA ASN A 94 -2.32 -4.27 -45.27
C ASN A 94 -2.19 -3.91 -43.78
N ILE A 95 -1.36 -2.89 -43.47
CA ILE A 95 -1.16 -2.38 -42.13
C ILE A 95 -1.60 -0.90 -42.08
N SER A 96 -2.49 -0.57 -41.15
CA SER A 96 -2.91 0.82 -40.90
C SER A 96 -1.80 1.62 -40.24
N ILE A 97 -1.53 2.83 -40.75
CA ILE A 97 -0.59 3.80 -40.16
C ILE A 97 -0.97 4.11 -38.70
N ASP A 98 -2.26 4.30 -38.43
CA ASP A 98 -2.75 4.63 -37.09
C ASP A 98 -2.42 3.55 -36.07
N ASN A 99 -2.53 2.28 -36.47
CA ASN A 99 -2.20 1.14 -35.62
C ASN A 99 -0.69 1.07 -35.36
N VAL A 100 0.14 1.28 -36.37
CA VAL A 100 1.60 1.28 -36.23
C VAL A 100 2.07 2.42 -35.33
N VAL A 101 1.56 3.63 -35.55
CA VAL A 101 1.86 4.78 -34.69
C VAL A 101 1.44 4.51 -33.24
N GLY A 102 0.23 3.98 -33.04
CA GLY A 102 -0.26 3.64 -31.71
C GLY A 102 0.58 2.57 -31.00
N GLU A 103 1.02 1.53 -31.70
CA GLU A 103 1.86 0.48 -31.13
C GLU A 103 3.29 0.95 -30.81
N LEU A 104 3.90 1.73 -31.71
CA LEU A 104 5.24 2.28 -31.52
C LEU A 104 5.29 3.29 -30.37
N LEU A 105 4.23 4.10 -30.22
CA LEU A 105 4.07 5.06 -29.13
C LEU A 105 3.43 4.44 -27.87
N GLY A 106 3.20 3.13 -27.82
CA GLY A 106 2.70 2.45 -26.63
C GLY A 106 1.30 2.88 -26.17
N PHE A 107 0.41 3.26 -27.09
CA PHE A 107 -0.97 3.64 -26.78
C PHE A 107 -1.85 2.44 -26.37
N GLY A 108 -1.42 1.22 -26.68
CA GLY A 108 -2.15 0.01 -26.34
C GLY A 108 -3.52 -0.04 -27.01
N ASN A 109 -4.58 0.05 -26.22
CA ASN A 109 -5.96 -0.01 -26.75
C ASN A 109 -6.50 1.38 -27.12
N VAL A 110 -5.74 2.43 -26.81
CA VAL A 110 -6.14 3.80 -27.14
C VAL A 110 -5.90 4.04 -28.63
N GLN A 111 -6.97 4.43 -29.32
CA GLN A 111 -6.90 4.71 -30.75
C GLN A 111 -6.28 6.10 -31.01
N LEU A 112 -5.45 6.21 -32.05
CA LEU A 112 -4.80 7.47 -32.43
C LEU A 112 -5.79 8.63 -32.66
N PRO A 113 -6.95 8.45 -33.33
CA PRO A 113 -7.94 9.52 -33.47
C PRO A 113 -8.45 10.10 -32.14
N ALA A 114 -8.54 9.28 -31.08
CA ALA A 114 -8.92 9.78 -29.77
C ALA A 114 -7.84 10.70 -29.18
N VAL A 115 -6.55 10.37 -29.40
CA VAL A 115 -5.42 11.20 -28.98
C VAL A 115 -5.36 12.51 -29.77
N ILE A 116 -5.64 12.48 -31.07
CA ILE A 116 -5.67 13.69 -31.92
C ILE A 116 -6.79 14.65 -31.48
N ASN A 117 -7.95 14.11 -31.12
CA ASN A 117 -9.12 14.89 -30.72
C ASN A 117 -9.16 15.24 -29.21
N PHE A 118 -8.07 14.94 -28.48
CA PHE A 118 -7.97 15.19 -27.05
C PHE A 118 -8.14 16.68 -26.72
N LYS A 119 -9.01 16.97 -25.74
CA LYS A 119 -9.26 18.33 -25.26
C LYS A 119 -8.69 18.50 -23.84
N PRO A 120 -7.58 19.24 -23.67
CA PRO A 120 -6.93 19.34 -22.38
C PRO A 120 -7.59 20.33 -21.42
N ASP A 121 -8.48 21.20 -21.91
CA ASP A 121 -8.92 22.42 -21.19
C ASP A 121 -9.48 22.14 -19.80
N GLY A 122 -10.42 21.20 -19.66
CA GLY A 122 -10.98 20.92 -18.34
C GLY A 122 -10.01 20.24 -17.38
N ILE A 123 -9.05 19.45 -17.89
CA ILE A 123 -7.97 18.87 -17.08
C ILE A 123 -7.01 19.97 -16.62
N ILE A 124 -6.63 20.88 -17.52
CA ILE A 124 -5.75 22.02 -17.20
C ILE A 124 -6.41 22.95 -16.19
N GLU A 125 -7.67 23.32 -16.39
CA GLU A 125 -8.39 24.20 -15.46
C GLU A 125 -8.60 23.54 -14.10
N SER A 126 -8.85 22.23 -14.07
CA SER A 126 -8.90 21.47 -12.83
C SER A 126 -7.54 21.47 -12.11
N ALA A 127 -6.44 21.22 -12.83
CA ALA A 127 -5.10 21.26 -12.27
C ALA A 127 -4.72 22.64 -11.72
N LYS A 128 -5.12 23.73 -12.41
CA LYS A 128 -4.94 25.11 -11.92
C LYS A 128 -5.68 25.35 -10.61
N LYS A 129 -6.95 24.95 -10.52
CA LYS A 129 -7.75 25.09 -9.29
C LYS A 129 -7.15 24.30 -8.13
N MET A 130 -6.70 23.07 -8.37
CA MET A 130 -6.04 22.25 -7.35
C MET A 130 -4.71 22.83 -6.89
N LYS A 131 -3.91 23.37 -7.81
CA LYS A 131 -2.70 24.11 -7.47
C LYS A 131 -3.01 25.33 -6.61
N SER A 132 -4.04 26.10 -6.96
CA SER A 132 -4.47 27.26 -6.17
C SER A 132 -4.91 26.89 -4.76
N ILE A 133 -5.58 25.75 -4.58
CA ILE A 133 -5.94 25.25 -3.24
C ILE A 133 -4.67 24.91 -2.47
N ARG A 134 -3.75 24.14 -3.06
CA ARG A 134 -2.49 23.77 -2.41
C ARG A 134 -1.71 25.00 -1.97
N ASP A 135 -1.59 25.99 -2.84
CA ASP A 135 -0.80 27.19 -2.60
C ASP A 135 -1.44 28.10 -1.53
N SER A 136 -2.73 27.92 -1.19
CA SER A 136 -3.42 28.65 -0.12
C SER A 136 -3.51 27.89 1.22
N LEU A 137 -3.00 26.66 1.30
CA LEU A 137 -2.89 25.89 2.54
C LEU A 137 -1.67 26.34 3.35
N ASP A 138 -1.84 27.38 4.16
CA ASP A 138 -0.85 27.83 5.14
C ASP A 138 -1.14 27.32 6.57
N ASP A 139 -0.20 27.52 7.49
CA ASP A 139 -0.33 27.06 8.89
C ASP A 139 -1.57 27.65 9.60
N ASN A 140 -1.97 28.87 9.24
CA ASN A 140 -3.15 29.53 9.82
C ASN A 140 -4.44 28.85 9.36
N MET A 141 -4.52 28.52 8.06
CA MET A 141 -5.62 27.76 7.49
C MET A 141 -5.70 26.36 8.10
N MET A 142 -4.56 25.69 8.27
CA MET A 142 -4.49 24.37 8.90
C MET A 142 -4.97 24.41 10.37
N ALA A 143 -4.67 25.47 11.11
CA ALA A 143 -5.18 25.67 12.46
C ALA A 143 -6.71 25.82 12.48
N VAL A 144 -7.29 26.60 11.56
CA VAL A 144 -8.75 26.75 11.43
C VAL A 144 -9.42 25.44 11.03
N MET A 145 -8.87 24.70 10.07
CA MET A 145 -9.39 23.38 9.70
C MET A 145 -9.38 22.41 10.86
N LYS A 146 -8.29 22.37 11.64
CA LYS A 146 -8.22 21.54 12.85
C LYS A 146 -9.28 21.94 13.88
N GLN A 147 -9.46 23.23 14.09
CA GLN A 147 -10.50 23.75 14.98
C GLN A 147 -11.91 23.31 14.52
N ILE A 148 -12.20 23.37 13.21
CA ILE A 148 -13.48 22.90 12.65
C ILE A 148 -13.68 21.40 12.92
N LEU A 149 -12.64 20.58 12.72
CA LEU A 149 -12.70 19.14 13.00
C LEU A 149 -12.88 18.83 14.48
N ASP A 150 -12.25 19.59 15.37
CA ASP A 150 -12.45 19.45 16.83
C ASP A 150 -13.89 19.80 17.22
N TRP A 151 -14.48 20.82 16.60
CA TRP A 151 -15.89 21.17 16.76
C TRP A 151 -16.83 20.08 16.22
N ASP A 152 -16.57 19.54 15.02
CA ASP A 152 -17.36 18.47 14.41
C ASP A 152 -17.38 17.21 15.29
N ARG A 153 -16.21 16.76 15.75
CA ARG A 153 -16.10 15.64 16.69
C ARG A 153 -16.88 15.90 17.97
N TRP A 154 -16.79 17.11 18.54
CA TRP A 154 -17.55 17.47 19.74
C TRP A 154 -19.06 17.40 19.50
N ILE A 155 -19.55 17.86 18.34
CA ILE A 155 -20.97 17.79 17.96
C ILE A 155 -21.42 16.32 17.82
N VAL A 156 -20.64 15.48 17.15
CA VAL A 156 -20.92 14.04 17.00
C VAL A 156 -21.01 13.37 18.37
N ASP A 157 -20.02 13.59 19.23
CA ASP A 157 -19.99 13.03 20.58
C ASP A 157 -21.18 13.53 21.43
N ALA A 158 -21.53 14.81 21.34
CA ALA A 158 -22.71 15.37 21.99
C ALA A 158 -24.02 14.75 21.46
N GLY A 159 -24.09 14.48 20.15
CA GLY A 159 -25.21 13.79 19.53
C GLY A 159 -25.43 12.38 20.08
N THR A 160 -24.35 11.65 20.43
CA THR A 160 -24.47 10.30 21.01
C THR A 160 -25.19 10.27 22.36
N ILE A 161 -25.20 11.38 23.08
CA ILE A 161 -25.82 11.48 24.41
C ILE A 161 -27.10 12.32 24.45
N ALA A 162 -27.48 12.97 23.35
CA ALA A 162 -28.60 13.92 23.30
C ALA A 162 -29.95 13.28 23.73
N SER A 163 -30.14 12.01 23.43
CA SER A 163 -31.35 11.23 23.76
C SER A 163 -31.15 10.28 24.95
N THR A 164 -30.02 10.37 25.66
CA THR A 164 -29.75 9.47 26.81
C THR A 164 -30.55 9.90 28.03
N ASP A 165 -31.37 8.99 28.56
CA ASP A 165 -31.96 9.13 29.89
C ASP A 165 -30.92 8.72 30.95
N PHE A 166 -30.25 9.72 31.54
CA PHE A 166 -29.25 9.51 32.59
C PHE A 166 -29.83 8.93 33.89
N THR A 167 -31.15 8.91 34.06
CA THR A 167 -31.80 8.25 35.20
C THR A 167 -31.98 6.75 34.99
N LYS A 168 -31.87 6.26 33.74
CA LYS A 168 -32.09 4.87 33.34
C LYS A 168 -30.99 4.34 32.43
N LEU A 169 -29.74 4.49 32.86
CA LEU A 169 -28.60 3.99 32.11
C LEU A 169 -28.60 2.45 32.03
N PRO A 170 -28.53 1.87 30.81
CA PRO A 170 -28.54 0.41 30.64
C PRO A 170 -27.31 -0.22 31.29
N GLY A 171 -27.49 -1.35 31.97
CA GLY A 171 -26.39 -2.07 32.61
C GLY A 171 -25.96 -1.54 33.98
N VAL A 172 -26.42 -0.37 34.42
CA VAL A 172 -26.08 0.18 35.74
C VAL A 172 -26.66 -0.68 36.89
N PRO A 173 -27.94 -1.12 36.85
CA PRO A 173 -28.49 -2.01 37.86
C PRO A 173 -27.71 -3.34 37.96
N GLU A 174 -27.35 -3.93 36.81
CA GLU A 174 -26.60 -5.17 36.73
C GLU A 174 -25.17 -5.00 37.26
N TYR A 175 -24.51 -3.89 36.95
CA TYR A 175 -23.20 -3.53 37.50
C TYR A 175 -23.24 -3.49 39.04
N PHE A 176 -24.17 -2.74 39.63
CA PHE A 176 -24.27 -2.65 41.09
C PHE A 176 -24.72 -3.96 41.75
N LYS A 177 -25.41 -4.85 41.02
CA LYS A 177 -25.72 -6.20 41.48
C LYS A 177 -24.44 -7.06 41.53
N GLU A 178 -23.62 -7.03 40.48
CA GLU A 178 -22.34 -7.76 40.45
C GLU A 178 -21.35 -7.25 41.50
N VAL A 179 -21.21 -5.94 41.68
CA VAL A 179 -20.33 -5.35 42.71
C VAL A 179 -20.77 -5.77 44.12
N ARG A 180 -22.08 -5.78 44.41
CA ARG A 180 -22.60 -6.27 45.69
C ARG A 180 -22.33 -7.77 45.88
N GLY A 181 -22.51 -8.56 44.82
CA GLY A 181 -22.20 -9.99 44.82
C GLY A 181 -20.72 -10.26 45.09
N LEU A 182 -19.82 -9.46 44.52
CA LEU A 182 -18.39 -9.53 44.80
C LEU A 182 -18.10 -9.27 46.28
N ASN A 183 -18.64 -8.17 46.84
CA ASN A 183 -18.39 -7.81 48.24
C ASN A 183 -18.87 -8.90 49.23
N ALA A 184 -19.97 -9.58 48.90
CA ALA A 184 -20.50 -10.66 49.74
C ALA A 184 -19.81 -12.02 49.51
N GLY A 185 -19.32 -12.28 48.30
CA GLY A 185 -18.87 -13.62 47.89
C GLY A 185 -17.35 -13.82 47.83
N PHE A 186 -16.55 -12.75 47.88
CA PHE A 186 -15.09 -12.81 47.79
C PHE A 186 -14.43 -12.56 49.15
N ASN A 187 -13.57 -13.48 49.55
CA ASN A 187 -12.84 -13.35 50.79
C ASN A 187 -11.60 -12.46 50.63
N PHE A 188 -11.74 -11.15 50.84
CA PHE A 188 -10.63 -10.20 50.72
C PHE A 188 -9.48 -10.45 51.71
N SER A 189 -9.73 -11.15 52.83
CA SER A 189 -8.66 -11.46 53.80
C SER A 189 -7.58 -12.35 53.20
N VAL A 190 -7.91 -13.18 52.19
CA VAL A 190 -6.95 -14.07 51.51
C VAL A 190 -5.80 -13.29 50.87
N LEU A 191 -6.04 -12.04 50.44
CA LEU A 191 -5.01 -11.18 49.86
C LEU A 191 -4.00 -10.73 50.92
N ALA A 192 -4.49 -10.33 52.09
CA ALA A 192 -3.65 -9.95 53.22
C ALA A 192 -2.87 -11.15 53.75
N THR A 193 -3.52 -12.31 53.88
CA THR A 193 -2.86 -13.55 54.30
C THR A 193 -1.82 -14.01 53.28
N ALA A 194 -2.10 -13.90 51.97
CA ALA A 194 -1.13 -14.24 50.92
C ALA A 194 0.10 -13.34 50.98
N LYS A 195 -0.10 -12.02 51.17
CA LYS A 195 0.98 -11.06 51.35
C LYS A 195 1.82 -11.39 52.59
N ASP A 196 1.19 -11.66 53.73
CA ASP A 196 1.88 -12.05 54.97
C ASP A 196 2.71 -13.32 54.71
N LYS A 197 2.09 -14.40 54.25
CA LYS A 197 2.76 -15.70 54.07
C LYS A 197 3.86 -15.69 53.00
N ALA A 198 3.82 -14.75 52.05
CA ALA A 198 4.88 -14.52 51.08
C ALA A 198 6.15 -13.90 51.70
N ASP A 199 6.04 -13.23 52.85
CA ASP A 199 7.19 -12.67 53.54
C ASP A 199 7.98 -13.77 54.24
N VAL A 200 9.20 -13.98 53.74
CA VAL A 200 10.17 -14.96 54.24
C VAL A 200 11.44 -14.29 54.78
N SER A 201 11.51 -12.96 54.78
CA SER A 201 12.69 -12.18 55.14
C SER A 201 13.18 -12.49 56.56
N ASN A 202 12.25 -12.64 57.50
CA ASN A 202 12.50 -12.97 58.90
C ASN A 202 13.10 -14.36 59.12
N PHE A 203 12.99 -15.28 58.16
CA PHE A 203 13.56 -16.64 58.24
C PHE A 203 14.88 -16.76 57.48
N LEU A 204 15.04 -16.01 56.38
CA LEU A 204 16.26 -16.01 55.58
C LEU A 204 17.39 -15.21 56.24
N THR A 205 17.07 -14.12 56.94
CA THR A 205 18.08 -13.26 57.57
C THR A 205 18.90 -13.99 58.65
N PRO A 206 18.29 -14.75 59.59
CA PRO A 206 19.04 -15.57 60.53
C PRO A 206 19.92 -16.62 59.83
N ILE A 207 19.38 -17.33 58.84
CA ILE A 207 20.12 -18.36 58.08
C ILE A 207 21.36 -17.74 57.40
N GLN A 208 21.22 -16.58 56.76
CA GLN A 208 22.33 -15.86 56.13
C GLN A 208 23.41 -15.44 57.14
N ASN A 209 22.99 -14.93 58.30
CA ASN A 209 23.91 -14.52 59.36
C ASN A 209 24.72 -15.71 59.91
N PHE A 210 24.13 -16.90 59.97
CA PHE A 210 24.83 -18.12 60.40
C PHE A 210 25.77 -18.69 59.34
N VAL A 211 25.40 -18.68 58.06
CA VAL A 211 26.29 -19.09 56.95
C VAL A 211 27.57 -18.25 56.91
N ASN A 212 27.49 -16.98 57.31
CA ASN A 212 28.63 -16.08 57.35
C ASN A 212 29.52 -16.25 58.60
N ASN A 213 29.10 -17.03 59.60
CA ASN A 213 29.85 -17.27 60.84
C ASN A 213 30.57 -18.63 60.79
N LYS A 214 31.91 -18.65 60.99
CA LYS A 214 32.75 -19.84 60.82
C LYS A 214 32.73 -20.82 62.02
N ASN A 215 32.17 -20.42 63.17
CA ASN A 215 32.10 -21.26 64.36
C ASN A 215 30.69 -21.81 64.56
N LEU A 216 30.49 -23.06 64.16
CA LEU A 216 29.23 -23.79 64.30
C LEU A 216 29.31 -24.76 65.49
N ASP A 217 29.04 -24.27 66.70
CA ASP A 217 28.85 -25.16 67.85
C ASP A 217 27.48 -25.86 67.80
N THR A 218 27.24 -26.79 68.73
CA THR A 218 26.00 -27.59 68.78
C THR A 218 24.74 -26.74 69.00
N SER A 219 24.87 -25.60 69.69
CA SER A 219 23.74 -24.68 69.92
C SER A 219 23.37 -23.91 68.66
N VAL A 220 24.35 -23.49 67.88
CA VAL A 220 24.17 -22.82 66.58
C VAL A 220 23.50 -23.75 65.57
N HIS A 221 23.88 -25.03 65.53
CA HIS A 221 23.24 -26.03 64.69
C HIS A 221 21.75 -26.19 64.98
N ALA A 222 21.36 -26.22 66.26
CA ALA A 222 19.95 -26.34 66.66
C ALA A 222 19.11 -25.15 66.19
N VAL A 223 19.66 -23.92 66.26
CA VAL A 223 18.99 -22.70 65.79
C VAL A 223 18.84 -22.67 64.27
N VAL A 224 19.86 -23.10 63.52
CA VAL A 224 19.79 -23.19 62.06
C VAL A 224 18.72 -24.21 61.63
N ILE A 225 18.70 -25.39 62.24
CA ILE A 225 17.68 -26.42 61.98
C ILE A 225 16.28 -25.89 62.30
N ALA A 226 16.10 -25.19 63.42
CA ALA A 226 14.82 -24.58 63.79
C ALA A 226 14.34 -23.55 62.75
N ASN A 227 15.24 -22.69 62.24
CA ASN A 227 14.89 -21.71 61.21
C ASN A 227 14.57 -22.35 59.85
N ILE A 228 15.30 -23.41 59.46
CA ILE A 228 15.00 -24.18 58.25
C ILE A 228 13.63 -24.86 58.35
N ASN A 229 13.31 -25.45 59.50
CA ASN A 229 12.00 -26.06 59.75
C ASN A 229 10.87 -25.02 59.75
N ALA A 230 11.11 -23.83 60.32
CA ALA A 230 10.16 -22.72 60.30
C ALA A 230 9.94 -22.21 58.86
N LEU A 231 11.00 -22.10 58.05
CA LEU A 231 10.92 -21.74 56.64
C LEU A 231 10.14 -22.78 55.84
N GLN A 232 10.41 -24.08 56.05
CA GLN A 232 9.67 -25.17 55.42
C GLN A 232 8.18 -25.12 55.76
N THR A 233 7.85 -24.82 57.02
CA THR A 233 6.46 -24.63 57.47
C THR A 233 5.82 -23.42 56.80
N ARG A 234 6.54 -22.29 56.71
CA ARG A 234 6.08 -21.08 56.02
C ARG A 234 5.80 -21.34 54.54
N PHE A 235 6.66 -22.09 53.86
CA PHE A 235 6.42 -22.49 52.46
C PHE A 235 5.16 -23.35 52.31
N LYS A 236 4.93 -24.31 53.21
CA LYS A 236 3.70 -25.12 53.19
C LYS A 236 2.45 -24.24 53.38
N ASP A 237 2.48 -23.34 54.36
CA ASP A 237 1.40 -22.37 54.60
C ASP A 237 1.17 -21.48 53.38
N PHE A 238 2.24 -20.96 52.79
CA PHE A 238 2.16 -20.12 51.59
C PHE A 238 1.50 -20.86 50.44
N VAL A 239 1.88 -22.12 50.18
CA VAL A 239 1.25 -22.94 49.13
C VAL A 239 -0.25 -23.14 49.40
N VAL A 240 -0.65 -23.36 50.64
CA VAL A 240 -2.07 -23.47 51.02
C VAL A 240 -2.82 -22.18 50.74
N VAL A 241 -2.26 -21.04 51.16
CA VAL A 241 -2.86 -19.73 50.94
C VAL A 241 -2.93 -19.37 49.46
N MET A 242 -1.91 -19.72 48.67
CA MET A 242 -1.93 -19.51 47.22
C MET A 242 -3.00 -20.36 46.51
N LYS A 243 -3.28 -21.58 46.99
CA LYS A 243 -4.42 -22.38 46.50
C LYS A 243 -5.75 -21.72 46.84
N GLN A 244 -5.89 -21.17 48.04
CA GLN A 244 -7.08 -20.41 48.43
C GLN A 244 -7.25 -19.15 47.60
N LEU A 245 -6.16 -18.39 47.41
CA LEU A 245 -6.14 -17.20 46.57
C LEU A 245 -6.58 -17.54 45.14
N LYS A 246 -6.04 -18.62 44.56
CA LYS A 246 -6.47 -19.09 43.24
C LYS A 246 -7.98 -19.32 43.18
N LYS A 247 -8.52 -20.09 44.14
CA LYS A 247 -9.96 -20.38 44.22
C LYS A 247 -10.81 -19.11 44.36
N GLU A 248 -10.35 -18.14 45.16
CA GLU A 248 -11.05 -16.86 45.30
C GLU A 248 -10.96 -16.02 44.01
N THR A 249 -9.80 -15.98 43.35
CA THR A 249 -9.63 -15.25 42.08
C THR A 249 -10.46 -15.83 40.92
N GLU A 250 -10.75 -17.13 40.92
CA GLU A 250 -11.67 -17.74 39.94
C GLU A 250 -13.10 -17.15 40.03
N LYS A 251 -13.50 -16.66 41.21
CA LYS A 251 -14.80 -15.96 41.38
C LYS A 251 -14.81 -14.60 40.66
N LEU A 252 -13.65 -13.96 40.48
CA LEU A 252 -13.55 -12.67 39.77
C LEU A 252 -13.81 -12.83 38.27
N ILE A 253 -13.41 -13.97 37.69
CA ILE A 253 -13.61 -14.27 36.26
C ILE A 253 -15.10 -14.34 35.89
N GLN A 254 -15.97 -14.59 36.89
CA GLN A 254 -17.42 -14.66 36.70
C GLN A 254 -18.10 -13.29 36.59
N LEU A 255 -17.37 -12.19 36.87
CA LEU A 255 -17.89 -10.82 36.84
C LEU A 255 -17.88 -10.27 35.41
N ARG A 256 -18.85 -10.71 34.62
CA ARG A 256 -18.96 -10.44 33.18
C ARG A 256 -19.02 -8.95 32.85
N TRP A 257 -19.56 -8.09 33.73
CA TRP A 257 -19.58 -6.64 33.50
C TRP A 257 -18.22 -5.97 33.72
N LEU A 258 -17.36 -6.53 34.57
CA LEU A 258 -16.03 -5.98 34.85
C LEU A 258 -14.99 -6.35 33.79
N ILE A 259 -15.20 -7.46 33.06
CA ILE A 259 -14.14 -8.08 32.24
C ILE A 259 -14.36 -7.93 30.72
N GLY A 260 -15.52 -7.49 30.23
CA GLY A 260 -15.66 -7.34 28.77
C GLY A 260 -16.95 -6.80 28.17
N LYS A 261 -17.92 -6.29 28.95
CA LYS A 261 -19.08 -5.58 28.39
C LYS A 261 -18.82 -4.09 28.22
N GLU A 262 -19.61 -3.45 27.36
CA GLU A 262 -19.60 -2.00 27.18
C GLU A 262 -19.86 -1.32 28.54
N ASN A 263 -19.02 -0.33 28.87
CA ASN A 263 -19.08 0.36 30.16
C ASN A 263 -20.45 1.04 30.32
N PRO A 264 -21.29 0.66 31.31
CA PRO A 264 -22.62 1.23 31.48
C PRO A 264 -22.57 2.74 31.80
N PHE A 265 -21.42 3.25 32.26
CA PHE A 265 -21.18 4.67 32.53
C PHE A 265 -20.52 5.39 31.36
N LYS A 266 -20.42 4.79 30.17
CA LYS A 266 -19.88 5.43 28.96
C LYS A 266 -20.59 6.76 28.66
N PRO A 267 -21.94 6.88 28.70
CA PRO A 267 -22.60 8.17 28.47
C PRO A 267 -22.18 9.26 29.47
N LEU A 268 -22.02 8.92 30.76
CA LEU A 268 -21.53 9.87 31.76
C LEU A 268 -20.08 10.30 31.50
N ARG A 269 -19.22 9.35 31.13
CA ARG A 269 -17.84 9.66 30.72
C ARG A 269 -17.82 10.60 29.52
N THR A 270 -18.69 10.37 28.53
CA THR A 270 -18.83 11.26 27.37
C THR A 270 -19.25 12.66 27.80
N VAL A 271 -20.21 12.81 28.72
CA VAL A 271 -20.58 14.12 29.29
C VAL A 271 -19.36 14.82 29.90
N THR A 272 -18.60 14.13 30.77
CA THR A 272 -17.40 14.72 31.39
C THR A 272 -16.38 15.14 30.33
N GLN A 273 -16.13 14.29 29.33
CA GLN A 273 -15.21 14.61 28.24
C GLN A 273 -15.67 15.82 27.43
N LEU A 274 -16.96 15.92 27.12
CA LEU A 274 -17.53 17.08 26.43
C LEU A 274 -17.38 18.35 27.25
N MET A 275 -17.60 18.29 28.57
CA MET A 275 -17.42 19.42 29.49
C MET A 275 -15.95 19.84 29.59
N ASP A 276 -15.02 18.89 29.71
CA ASP A 276 -13.58 19.14 29.81
C ASP A 276 -12.98 19.70 28.51
N ASN A 277 -13.54 19.30 27.36
CA ASN A 277 -13.05 19.73 26.06
C ASN A 277 -13.69 21.04 25.60
N ARG A 278 -14.89 21.38 26.06
CA ARG A 278 -15.59 22.61 25.67
C ARG A 278 -14.76 23.89 25.88
N PRO A 279 -14.00 24.10 26.97
CA PRO A 279 -13.13 25.26 27.14
C PRO A 279 -11.95 25.31 26.16
N LYS A 280 -11.51 24.14 25.65
CA LYS A 280 -10.40 24.02 24.70
C LYS A 280 -10.84 24.32 23.26
N LEU A 281 -12.14 24.23 22.98
CA LEU A 281 -12.71 24.67 21.72
C LEU A 281 -12.61 26.19 21.65
N ASN A 282 -11.79 26.68 20.74
CA ASN A 282 -11.73 28.11 20.46
C ASN A 282 -13.10 28.56 19.94
N LYS A 283 -13.65 29.61 20.57
CA LYS A 283 -14.99 30.14 20.32
C LYS A 283 -15.06 30.96 19.02
N ASN A 284 -13.91 31.50 18.58
CA ASN A 284 -13.84 32.37 17.43
C ASN A 284 -12.98 31.72 16.36
N PHE A 285 -13.53 31.55 15.16
CA PHE A 285 -12.72 31.25 13.98
C PHE A 285 -12.18 32.55 13.40
N ASP A 286 -10.97 32.51 12.85
CA ASP A 286 -10.49 33.61 12.02
C ASP A 286 -11.38 33.68 10.76
N SER A 287 -12.27 34.67 10.71
CA SER A 287 -13.26 34.82 9.64
C SER A 287 -12.61 34.98 8.26
N SER A 288 -11.39 35.53 8.19
CA SER A 288 -10.64 35.66 6.95
C SER A 288 -10.21 34.30 6.42
N GLN A 289 -9.71 33.42 7.29
CA GLN A 289 -9.30 32.06 6.92
C GLN A 289 -10.51 31.18 6.65
N VAL A 290 -11.62 31.34 7.39
CA VAL A 290 -12.88 30.65 7.07
C VAL A 290 -13.38 31.05 5.68
N GLY A 291 -13.29 32.34 5.32
CA GLY A 291 -13.62 32.83 3.98
C GLY A 291 -12.74 32.18 2.89
N LYS A 292 -11.42 32.11 3.13
CA LYS A 292 -10.51 31.39 2.22
C LYS A 292 -10.85 29.90 2.14
N LEU A 293 -11.18 29.25 3.26
CA LEU A 293 -11.50 27.82 3.29
C LEU A 293 -12.74 27.53 2.47
N LYS A 294 -13.78 28.36 2.61
CA LYS A 294 -14.97 28.33 1.77
C LYS A 294 -14.63 28.49 0.29
N SER A 295 -13.74 29.42 -0.06
CA SER A 295 -13.28 29.62 -1.44
C SER A 295 -12.50 28.41 -1.97
N ASN A 296 -11.65 27.78 -1.15
CA ASN A 296 -10.94 26.55 -1.51
C ASN A 296 -11.90 25.38 -1.75
N MET A 297 -12.91 25.22 -0.89
CA MET A 297 -13.97 24.21 -1.08
C MET A 297 -14.75 24.45 -2.39
N GLN A 298 -15.08 25.70 -2.71
CA GLN A 298 -15.71 26.04 -3.99
C GLN A 298 -14.78 25.73 -5.17
N SER A 299 -13.50 26.04 -5.07
CA SER A 299 -12.50 25.70 -6.10
C SER A 299 -12.38 24.19 -6.30
N ALA A 300 -12.48 23.39 -5.23
CA ALA A 300 -12.47 21.93 -5.30
C ALA A 300 -13.71 21.41 -6.02
N LEU A 301 -14.87 21.98 -5.72
CA LEU A 301 -16.14 21.67 -6.39
C LEU A 301 -16.07 22.01 -7.89
N ASP A 302 -15.60 23.20 -8.24
CA ASP A 302 -15.48 23.59 -9.64
C ASP A 302 -14.47 22.72 -10.40
N SER A 303 -13.38 22.31 -9.75
CA SER A 303 -12.42 21.36 -10.30
C SER A 303 -13.07 20.00 -10.61
N ALA A 304 -13.95 19.51 -9.73
CA ALA A 304 -14.74 18.31 -9.97
C ALA A 304 -15.66 18.48 -11.19
N LYS A 305 -16.33 19.64 -11.32
CA LYS A 305 -17.18 19.95 -12.48
C LYS A 305 -16.37 19.98 -13.78
N ASN A 306 -15.21 20.61 -13.78
CA ASN A 306 -14.33 20.70 -14.96
C ASN A 306 -13.83 19.33 -15.45
N LEU A 307 -13.60 18.39 -14.54
CA LEU A 307 -13.24 17.02 -14.91
C LEU A 307 -14.44 16.23 -15.39
N LYS A 308 -15.62 16.46 -14.79
CA LYS A 308 -16.86 15.82 -15.24
C LYS A 308 -17.20 16.20 -16.67
N THR A 309 -17.05 17.47 -17.05
CA THR A 309 -17.21 17.92 -18.45
C THR A 309 -16.13 17.37 -19.38
N SER A 310 -15.01 16.88 -18.83
CA SER A 310 -13.88 16.30 -19.56
C SER A 310 -13.68 14.81 -19.23
N THR A 311 -14.76 14.08 -18.94
CA THR A 311 -14.68 12.68 -18.47
C THR A 311 -14.00 11.79 -19.51
N GLY A 312 -14.33 11.97 -20.79
CA GLY A 312 -13.72 11.21 -21.90
C GLY A 312 -12.20 11.45 -21.99
N ASP A 313 -11.79 12.71 -21.97
CA ASP A 313 -10.38 13.11 -22.02
C ASP A 313 -9.59 12.64 -20.78
N THR A 314 -10.23 12.67 -19.61
CA THR A 314 -9.62 12.18 -18.36
C THR A 314 -9.41 10.66 -18.39
N SER A 315 -10.41 9.93 -18.92
CA SER A 315 -10.30 8.48 -19.14
C SER A 315 -9.20 8.15 -20.15
N LEU A 316 -9.11 8.93 -21.22
CA LEU A 316 -8.09 8.78 -22.26
C LEU A 316 -6.68 8.90 -21.68
N VAL A 317 -6.42 9.94 -20.87
CA VAL A 317 -5.13 10.12 -20.18
C VAL A 317 -4.83 8.92 -19.27
N THR A 318 -5.82 8.46 -18.51
CA THR A 318 -5.65 7.32 -17.58
C THR A 318 -5.28 6.03 -18.33
N GLU A 319 -5.96 5.74 -19.44
CA GLU A 319 -5.68 4.55 -20.27
C GLU A 319 -4.35 4.65 -21.02
N LEU A 320 -3.94 5.84 -21.45
CA LEU A 320 -2.62 6.09 -22.03
C LEU A 320 -1.51 5.84 -21.00
N MET A 321 -1.66 6.38 -19.79
CA MET A 321 -0.70 6.16 -18.70
C MET A 321 -0.57 4.67 -18.38
N LYS A 322 -1.69 3.97 -18.21
CA LYS A 322 -1.72 2.52 -17.98
C LYS A 322 -1.07 1.74 -19.12
N SER A 323 -1.35 2.11 -20.37
CA SER A 323 -0.81 1.41 -21.54
C SER A 323 0.69 1.59 -21.70
N ARG A 324 1.24 2.74 -21.29
CA ARG A 324 2.69 3.00 -21.35
C ARG A 324 3.46 2.46 -20.16
N THR A 325 2.80 2.18 -19.03
CA THR A 325 3.44 1.53 -17.86
C THR A 325 3.37 0.00 -17.91
N GLN A 326 2.44 -0.57 -18.68
CA GLN A 326 2.26 -2.01 -18.82
C GLN A 326 2.82 -2.51 -20.17
N LEU A 327 3.58 -3.61 -20.15
CA LEU A 327 4.00 -4.29 -21.38
C LEU A 327 2.77 -4.85 -22.10
N LYS A 328 2.46 -4.32 -23.29
CA LYS A 328 1.34 -4.78 -24.11
C LYS A 328 1.80 -5.59 -25.32
N VAL A 329 0.93 -6.52 -25.71
CA VAL A 329 1.07 -7.32 -26.93
C VAL A 329 0.94 -6.40 -28.13
N ARG A 330 1.96 -6.40 -28.98
CA ARG A 330 1.96 -5.72 -30.28
C ARG A 330 1.50 -6.70 -31.34
N LYS A 331 0.76 -6.23 -32.35
CA LYS A 331 0.28 -7.05 -33.47
C LYS A 331 1.11 -6.80 -34.72
N TYR A 332 1.38 -5.53 -35.03
CA TYR A 332 2.04 -5.12 -36.27
C TYR A 332 3.52 -4.81 -36.10
N THR A 333 3.96 -4.52 -34.88
CA THR A 333 5.33 -4.09 -34.56
C THR A 333 6.01 -5.01 -33.54
N ILE A 334 5.72 -6.31 -33.61
CA ILE A 334 6.31 -7.36 -32.75
C ILE A 334 7.84 -7.35 -32.82
N GLY A 335 8.39 -7.06 -34.01
CA GLY A 335 9.82 -6.92 -34.25
C GLY A 335 10.49 -5.68 -33.64
N PHE A 336 9.70 -4.79 -33.03
CA PHE A 336 10.16 -3.55 -32.41
C PHE A 336 9.74 -3.53 -30.93
N PRO A 337 10.33 -4.41 -30.08
CA PRO A 337 9.91 -4.62 -28.69
C PRO A 337 9.98 -3.36 -27.81
N ASN A 338 10.82 -2.38 -28.14
CA ASN A 338 10.89 -1.09 -27.43
C ASN A 338 10.31 0.09 -28.25
N GLY A 339 9.51 -0.20 -29.28
CA GLY A 339 8.79 0.82 -30.06
C GLY A 339 9.74 1.72 -30.85
N VAL A 340 9.58 3.04 -30.71
CA VAL A 340 10.33 4.03 -31.50
C VAL A 340 11.85 3.92 -31.33
N SER A 341 12.36 3.50 -30.18
CA SER A 341 13.81 3.33 -30.00
C SER A 341 14.39 2.24 -30.89
N GLU A 342 13.60 1.20 -31.19
CA GLU A 342 14.02 0.14 -32.12
C GLU A 342 14.04 0.66 -33.56
N LEU A 343 13.10 1.51 -33.97
CA LEU A 343 13.19 2.17 -35.29
C LEU A 343 14.45 3.02 -35.44
N LYS A 344 14.95 3.61 -34.35
CA LYS A 344 16.26 4.29 -34.34
C LYS A 344 17.41 3.29 -34.50
N GLN A 345 17.35 2.16 -33.80
CA GLN A 345 18.36 1.10 -33.94
C GLN A 345 18.36 0.50 -35.36
N LEU A 346 17.20 0.42 -36.03
CA LEU A 346 17.09 -0.06 -37.41
C LEU A 346 17.94 0.77 -38.37
N VAL A 347 18.07 2.08 -38.14
CA VAL A 347 18.93 2.97 -38.95
C VAL A 347 20.41 2.57 -38.85
N GLU A 348 20.85 2.17 -37.66
CA GLU A 348 22.23 1.72 -37.44
C GLU A 348 22.43 0.33 -38.05
N ASP A 349 21.45 -0.55 -37.88
CA ASP A 349 21.50 -1.95 -38.35
C ASP A 349 21.57 -2.05 -39.88
N VAL A 350 20.80 -1.25 -40.61
CA VAL A 350 20.83 -1.23 -42.09
C VAL A 350 22.14 -0.66 -42.65
N ARG A 351 22.93 0.02 -41.81
CA ARG A 351 24.24 0.59 -42.15
C ARG A 351 25.40 -0.23 -41.59
N ASP A 352 25.12 -1.36 -40.93
CA ASP A 352 26.16 -2.18 -40.33
C ASP A 352 27.15 -2.67 -41.42
N PRO A 353 28.46 -2.37 -41.31
CA PRO A 353 29.44 -2.79 -42.30
C PRO A 353 29.50 -4.31 -42.53
N TRP A 354 29.10 -5.11 -41.54
CA TRP A 354 29.01 -6.56 -41.66
C TRP A 354 27.92 -7.00 -42.65
N ILE A 355 26.78 -6.29 -42.73
CA ILE A 355 25.74 -6.59 -43.71
C ILE A 355 26.28 -6.44 -45.14
N GLY A 356 27.10 -5.43 -45.39
CA GLY A 356 27.77 -5.25 -46.68
C GLY A 356 28.66 -6.43 -47.07
N LYS A 357 29.38 -7.00 -46.09
CA LYS A 357 30.21 -8.19 -46.31
C LYS A 357 29.39 -9.42 -46.71
N ILE A 358 28.22 -9.62 -46.11
CA ILE A 358 27.36 -10.79 -46.40
C ILE A 358 26.64 -10.66 -47.73
N LEU A 359 26.15 -9.45 -48.05
CA LEU A 359 25.45 -9.20 -49.30
C LEU A 359 26.40 -8.98 -50.49
N ASN A 360 27.72 -9.11 -50.25
CA ASN A 360 28.77 -8.82 -51.23
C ASN A 360 28.60 -7.44 -51.88
N LEU A 361 28.20 -6.46 -51.07
CA LEU A 361 28.00 -5.07 -51.48
C LEU A 361 29.27 -4.28 -51.21
N ASP A 362 29.68 -3.46 -52.17
CA ASP A 362 30.74 -2.49 -51.93
C ASP A 362 30.29 -1.49 -50.86
N LYS A 363 31.25 -0.91 -50.13
CA LYS A 363 30.94 0.14 -49.12
C LYS A 363 30.14 1.31 -49.72
N SER A 364 30.34 1.59 -51.00
CA SER A 364 29.60 2.60 -51.74
C SER A 364 28.14 2.23 -51.99
N GLN A 365 27.74 0.96 -51.87
CA GLN A 365 26.39 0.43 -52.13
C GLN A 365 25.59 0.10 -50.85
N LEU A 366 26.20 0.19 -49.67
CA LEU A 366 25.52 -0.02 -48.38
C LEU A 366 24.31 0.90 -48.16
N HIS A 367 24.28 2.06 -48.81
CA HIS A 367 23.16 3.00 -48.75
C HIS A 367 21.88 2.45 -49.39
N VAL A 368 21.95 1.46 -50.28
CA VAL A 368 20.76 0.95 -51.01
C VAL A 368 19.71 0.36 -50.05
N LEU A 369 20.15 -0.34 -48.99
CA LEU A 369 19.23 -0.89 -47.99
C LEU A 369 18.60 0.22 -47.13
N PHE A 370 19.41 1.22 -46.78
CA PHE A 370 18.95 2.42 -46.07
C PHE A 370 17.93 3.21 -46.91
N ASP A 371 18.20 3.42 -48.19
CA ASP A 371 17.33 4.11 -49.15
C ASP A 371 16.04 3.34 -49.37
N GLY A 372 16.13 2.00 -49.45
CA GLY A 372 14.98 1.12 -49.51
C GLY A 372 14.05 1.26 -48.31
N LEU A 373 14.60 1.52 -47.11
CA LEU A 373 13.84 1.72 -45.87
C LEU A 373 13.60 3.19 -45.50
N GLN A 374 13.97 4.12 -46.38
CA GLN A 374 13.93 5.56 -46.12
C GLN A 374 12.54 6.07 -45.71
N PRO A 375 11.41 5.60 -46.31
CA PRO A 375 10.07 6.02 -45.87
C PRO A 375 9.79 5.72 -44.39
N LEU A 376 10.14 4.52 -43.92
CA LEU A 376 9.98 4.12 -42.52
C LEU A 376 10.93 4.91 -41.61
N ILE A 377 12.19 5.06 -42.03
CA ILE A 377 13.23 5.81 -41.31
C ILE A 377 12.87 7.30 -41.20
N GLY A 378 12.33 7.91 -42.26
CA GLY A 378 11.95 9.32 -42.28
C GLY A 378 10.82 9.67 -41.31
N ILE A 379 9.97 8.71 -40.98
CA ILE A 379 8.91 8.88 -39.97
C ILE A 379 9.48 8.76 -38.54
N ASN A 380 10.58 8.04 -38.35
CA ASN A 380 11.21 7.82 -37.05
C ASN A 380 11.55 9.13 -36.33
N ASP A 381 12.02 10.16 -37.03
CA ASP A 381 12.34 11.46 -36.43
C ASP A 381 11.11 12.15 -35.82
N LYS A 382 9.97 12.05 -36.50
CA LYS A 382 8.70 12.61 -36.01
C LYS A 382 8.18 11.81 -34.83
N LEU A 383 8.23 10.48 -34.90
CA LEU A 383 7.82 9.59 -33.82
C LEU A 383 8.71 9.74 -32.59
N SER A 384 10.02 9.90 -32.77
CA SER A 384 10.97 10.12 -31.67
C SER A 384 10.64 11.41 -30.93
N LYS A 385 10.40 12.51 -31.64
CA LYS A 385 9.98 13.77 -31.03
C LYS A 385 8.66 13.67 -30.26
N LEU A 386 7.71 12.87 -30.75
CA LEU A 386 6.44 12.61 -30.07
C LEU A 386 6.63 11.73 -28.83
N ASP A 387 7.40 10.65 -28.95
CA ASP A 387 7.65 9.74 -27.84
C ASP A 387 8.36 10.46 -26.68
N GLU A 388 9.35 11.31 -26.96
CA GLU A 388 10.00 12.16 -25.96
C GLU A 388 9.00 13.04 -25.21
N LYS A 389 8.03 13.65 -25.91
CA LYS A 389 6.96 14.46 -25.29
C LYS A 389 5.99 13.61 -24.46
N LEU A 390 5.86 12.33 -24.76
CA LEU A 390 4.96 11.40 -24.07
C LEU A 390 5.63 10.65 -22.91
N LYS A 391 6.96 10.72 -22.75
CA LYS A 391 7.67 10.11 -21.61
C LYS A 391 7.08 10.46 -20.23
N PRO A 392 6.68 11.72 -19.94
CA PRO A 392 6.07 12.04 -18.64
C PRO A 392 4.79 11.24 -18.36
N VAL A 393 4.04 10.84 -19.40
CA VAL A 393 2.81 10.04 -19.27
C VAL A 393 3.09 8.63 -18.75
N ALA A 394 4.31 8.11 -18.90
CA ALA A 394 4.70 6.79 -18.37
C ALA A 394 5.13 6.82 -16.88
N SER A 395 4.89 7.92 -16.15
CA SER A 395 5.27 8.03 -14.75
C SER A 395 4.26 7.35 -13.82
N ASN A 396 4.68 6.28 -13.14
CA ASN A 396 3.89 5.62 -12.10
C ASN A 396 3.42 6.62 -11.02
N LYS A 397 4.27 7.57 -10.63
CA LYS A 397 3.91 8.59 -9.63
C LYS A 397 2.75 9.48 -10.11
N LEU A 398 2.75 9.87 -11.39
CA LEU A 398 1.68 10.68 -11.96
C LEU A 398 0.38 9.86 -12.09
N TYR A 399 0.49 8.60 -12.48
CA TYR A 399 -0.64 7.68 -12.53
C TYR A 399 -1.32 7.52 -11.17
N GLU A 400 -0.56 7.19 -10.13
CA GLU A 400 -1.07 7.07 -8.75
C GLU A 400 -1.67 8.39 -8.24
N SER A 401 -1.03 9.53 -8.56
CA SER A 401 -1.55 10.84 -8.17
C SER A 401 -2.91 11.14 -8.82
N LEU A 402 -3.10 10.75 -10.09
CA LEU A 402 -4.38 10.91 -10.78
C LEU A 402 -5.46 9.97 -10.25
N LEU A 403 -5.10 8.73 -9.86
CA LEU A 403 -6.04 7.81 -9.22
C LEU A 403 -6.51 8.35 -7.86
N ASN A 404 -5.58 8.75 -7.00
CA ASN A 404 -5.89 9.36 -5.71
C ASN A 404 -6.76 10.60 -5.87
N PHE A 405 -6.43 11.44 -6.84
CA PHE A 405 -7.20 12.64 -7.13
C PHE A 405 -8.64 12.30 -7.56
N ARG A 406 -8.81 11.30 -8.44
CA ARG A 406 -10.13 10.82 -8.84
C ARG A 406 -10.95 10.31 -7.66
N ASP A 407 -10.32 9.61 -6.72
CA ASP A 407 -11.01 9.05 -5.56
C ASP A 407 -11.44 10.16 -4.57
N ILE A 408 -10.58 11.16 -4.33
CA ILE A 408 -10.96 12.37 -3.55
C ILE A 408 -12.19 13.05 -4.17
N LEU A 409 -12.26 13.17 -5.49
CA LEU A 409 -13.39 13.82 -6.17
C LEU A 409 -14.69 13.03 -6.04
N LYS A 410 -14.62 11.68 -6.04
CA LYS A 410 -15.79 10.84 -5.78
C LYS A 410 -16.33 11.04 -4.38
N ASP A 411 -15.43 11.11 -3.39
CA ASP A 411 -15.82 11.34 -2.00
C ASP A 411 -16.46 12.73 -1.82
N LEU A 412 -15.91 13.75 -2.49
CA LEU A 412 -16.48 15.09 -2.51
C LEU A 412 -17.89 15.09 -3.14
N GLU A 413 -18.08 14.41 -4.28
CA GLU A 413 -19.38 14.30 -4.95
C GLU A 413 -20.41 13.55 -4.09
N ALA A 414 -20.00 12.48 -3.40
CA ALA A 414 -20.87 11.72 -2.49
C ALA A 414 -21.33 12.58 -1.30
N THR A 415 -20.40 13.34 -0.71
CA THR A 415 -20.69 14.22 0.43
C THR A 415 -21.69 15.32 0.04
N MET A 416 -21.58 15.88 -1.17
CA MET A 416 -22.51 16.89 -1.67
C MET A 416 -23.91 16.39 -2.00
N ARG A 417 -24.10 15.09 -2.27
CA ARG A 417 -25.44 14.52 -2.46
C ARG A 417 -26.17 14.26 -1.15
N ALA A 418 -25.44 14.22 -0.05
CA ALA A 418 -25.97 13.96 1.29
C ALA A 418 -26.37 15.24 2.04
N VAL A 419 -25.97 16.40 1.55
CA VAL A 419 -26.37 17.75 2.00
C VAL A 419 -27.42 18.29 1.05
#